data_AF-A0A822J4B5-F1
#
_entry.id   AF-A0A822J4B5-F1
#
_cell.length_a   1.000
_cell.length_b   1.000
_cell.length_c   1.000
_cell.angle_alpha   90.00
_cell.angle_beta   90.00
_cell.angle_gamma   90.00
#
_symmetry.space_group_name_H-M   'P 1'
#
loop_
_entity.id
_entity.type
_entity.pdbx_description
1 polymer ?
#
loop_
_entity_poly.entity_id
_entity_poly.type
_entity_poly.pdbx_seq_one_letter_code
_entity_poly.pdbx_strand_id
1 'polypeptide(L)'
;MPAEPQKTFEQNMEAMSKMTPAQMQDKIKELSKICICVNCPTYIGTGENKLAFCAIGRSTIIKNYKGCLCPTCPVQKTLSLRWDRYCLRGSGKEQAGMK
;
A
#
# COMPACT_ATOMS: atom_id res chain seq x y z
N MET A 1 17.62 -2.70 -25.31
CA MET A 1 16.27 -2.73 -24.69
C MET A 1 16.31 -1.69 -23.59
N PRO A 2 15.58 -0.56 -23.67
CA PRO A 2 15.66 0.44 -22.62
C PRO A 2 15.01 -0.15 -21.37
N ALA A 3 15.82 -0.36 -20.34
CA ALA A 3 15.32 -0.68 -19.01
C ALA A 3 14.42 0.49 -18.59
N GLU A 4 13.12 0.25 -18.45
CA GLU A 4 12.22 1.23 -17.84
C GLU A 4 12.80 1.59 -16.47
N PRO A 5 13.12 2.87 -16.19
CA PRO A 5 13.75 3.24 -14.94
C PRO A 5 12.79 2.86 -13.81
N GLN A 6 13.24 1.97 -12.94
CA GLN A 6 12.47 1.52 -11.79
C GLN A 6 12.12 2.74 -10.94
N LYS A 7 10.84 3.12 -10.95
CA LYS A 7 10.37 4.36 -10.31
C LYS A 7 10.69 4.33 -8.82
N THR A 8 11.32 5.38 -8.34
CA THR A 8 11.59 5.60 -6.91
C THR A 8 10.29 5.81 -6.14
N PHE A 9 10.39 5.72 -4.82
CA PHE A 9 9.28 6.02 -3.91
C PHE A 9 8.65 7.38 -4.22
N GLU A 10 9.47 8.44 -4.31
CA GLU A 10 9.00 9.79 -4.59
C GLU A 10 8.28 9.90 -5.95
N GLN A 11 8.83 9.27 -7.00
CA GLN A 11 8.19 9.27 -8.33
C GLN A 11 6.84 8.55 -8.33
N ASN A 12 6.73 7.44 -7.61
CA ASN A 12 5.46 6.73 -7.45
C ASN A 12 4.43 7.56 -6.68
N MET A 13 4.85 8.27 -5.63
CA MET A 13 3.98 9.15 -4.83
C MET A 13 3.56 10.41 -5.58
N GLU A 14 4.45 10.99 -6.38
CA GLU A 14 4.12 12.13 -7.24
C GLU A 14 3.11 11.70 -8.31
N ALA A 15 3.32 10.55 -8.96
CA ALA A 15 2.38 10.01 -9.93
C ALA A 15 1.00 9.76 -9.30
N MET A 16 0.96 9.19 -8.09
CA MET A 16 -0.30 9.01 -7.35
C MET A 16 -0.95 10.33 -6.93
N SER A 17 -0.18 11.38 -6.64
CA SER A 17 -0.72 12.70 -6.27
C SER A 17 -1.25 13.49 -7.47
N LYS A 18 -0.76 13.18 -8.68
CA LYS A 18 -1.24 13.76 -9.95
C LYS A 18 -2.42 13.00 -10.56
N MET A 19 -2.78 11.83 -10.00
CA MET A 19 -3.89 11.02 -10.48
C MET A 19 -5.25 11.56 -10.02
N THR A 20 -6.25 11.42 -10.88
CA THR A 20 -7.65 11.69 -10.53
C THR A 20 -8.20 10.60 -9.60
N PRO A 21 -9.30 10.85 -8.86
CA PRO A 21 -9.94 9.82 -8.04
C PRO A 21 -10.30 8.55 -8.83
N ALA A 22 -10.66 8.67 -10.11
CA ALA A 22 -10.91 7.51 -10.98
C ALA A 22 -9.65 6.69 -11.26
N GLN A 23 -8.53 7.35 -11.59
CA GLN A 23 -7.25 6.68 -11.80
C GLN A 23 -6.70 6.05 -10.52
N MET A 24 -6.90 6.71 -9.38
CA MET A 24 -6.52 6.18 -8.07
C MET A 24 -7.29 4.89 -7.77
N GLN A 25 -8.60 4.86 -8.02
CA GLN A 25 -9.42 3.64 -7.86
C GLN A 25 -8.93 2.48 -8.74
N ASP A 26 -8.60 2.74 -10.00
CA ASP A 26 -8.05 1.72 -10.89
C ASP A 26 -6.70 1.19 -10.37
N LYS A 27 -5.83 2.11 -9.92
CA LYS A 27 -4.55 1.73 -9.34
C LYS A 27 -4.70 0.89 -8.07
N ILE A 28 -5.64 1.25 -7.20
CA ILE A 28 -5.96 0.47 -6.00
C ILE A 28 -6.44 -0.93 -6.39
N LYS A 29 -7.28 -1.06 -7.42
CA LYS A 29 -7.71 -2.38 -7.92
C LYS A 29 -6.52 -3.19 -8.42
N GLU A 30 -5.62 -2.60 -9.20
CA GLU A 30 -4.39 -3.27 -9.65
C GLU A 30 -3.54 -3.74 -8.46
N LEU A 31 -3.29 -2.85 -7.50
CA LEU A 31 -2.51 -3.18 -6.31
C LEU A 31 -3.20 -4.24 -5.46
N SER A 32 -4.53 -4.21 -5.37
CA SER A 32 -5.32 -5.19 -4.64
C SER A 32 -5.23 -6.58 -5.26
N LYS A 33 -5.03 -6.71 -6.59
CA LYS A 33 -4.86 -8.02 -7.25
C LYS A 33 -3.56 -8.71 -6.85
N ILE A 34 -2.49 -7.94 -6.64
CA ILE A 34 -1.18 -8.45 -6.21
C ILE A 34 -1.01 -8.40 -4.68
N CYS A 35 -2.00 -7.87 -3.96
CA CYS A 35 -1.93 -7.66 -2.52
C CYS A 35 -2.08 -8.98 -1.77
N ILE A 36 -1.07 -9.31 -0.96
CA ILE A 36 -1.08 -10.52 -0.12
C ILE A 36 -1.64 -10.28 1.29
N CYS A 37 -2.21 -9.10 1.55
CA CYS A 37 -2.74 -8.76 2.88
C CYS A 37 -3.87 -9.70 3.34
N VAL A 38 -4.59 -10.35 2.42
CA VAL A 38 -5.57 -11.39 2.78
C VAL A 38 -4.97 -12.53 3.60
N ASN A 39 -3.67 -12.82 3.42
CA ASN A 39 -2.91 -13.82 4.16
C ASN A 39 -2.14 -13.25 5.37
N CYS A 40 -2.25 -11.94 5.63
CA CYS A 40 -1.50 -11.29 6.70
C CYS A 40 -2.13 -11.58 8.07
N PRO A 41 -1.36 -12.02 9.09
CA PRO A 41 -1.93 -12.36 10.40
C PRO A 41 -2.56 -11.15 11.12
N THR A 42 -2.11 -9.93 10.82
CA THR A 42 -2.75 -8.69 11.30
C THR A 42 -4.10 -8.43 10.63
N TYR A 43 -4.31 -8.88 9.39
CA TYR A 43 -5.57 -8.70 8.66
C TYR A 43 -6.57 -9.81 8.98
N ILE A 44 -6.11 -11.05 9.00
CA ILE A 44 -6.93 -12.24 9.23
C ILE A 44 -7.67 -12.13 10.58
N GLY A 45 -8.98 -12.36 10.54
CA GLY A 45 -9.83 -12.35 11.73
C GLY A 45 -10.21 -10.97 12.26
N THR A 46 -9.94 -9.89 11.50
CA THR A 46 -10.41 -8.54 11.86
C THR A 46 -11.77 -8.17 11.27
N GLY A 47 -12.24 -8.91 10.25
CA GLY A 47 -13.49 -8.60 9.53
C GLY A 47 -13.37 -7.47 8.52
N GLU A 48 -12.16 -6.95 8.32
CA GLU A 48 -11.87 -5.94 7.31
C GLU A 48 -12.06 -6.51 5.90
N ASN A 49 -12.63 -5.71 5.00
CA ASN A 49 -12.88 -6.08 3.59
C ASN A 49 -12.00 -5.30 2.61
N LYS A 50 -11.32 -4.25 3.08
CA LYS A 50 -10.46 -3.41 2.25
C LYS A 50 -9.04 -3.97 2.24
N LEU A 51 -8.38 -3.87 1.09
CA LEU A 51 -6.98 -4.27 0.90
C LEU A 51 -6.14 -3.09 0.44
N ALA A 52 -4.81 -3.29 0.36
CA ALA A 52 -3.87 -2.30 -0.14
C ALA A 52 -3.83 -0.98 0.66
N PHE A 53 -3.93 -1.07 2.00
CA PHE A 53 -3.77 0.05 2.95
C PHE A 53 -2.51 0.91 2.73
N CYS A 54 -1.46 0.33 2.17
CA CYS A 54 -0.27 1.05 1.75
C CYS A 54 -0.52 2.17 0.75
N ALA A 55 -1.57 2.06 -0.06
CA ALA A 55 -2.00 3.05 -1.05
C ALA A 55 -3.27 3.82 -0.63
N ILE A 56 -4.24 3.15 0.02
CA ILE A 56 -5.51 3.77 0.40
C ILE A 56 -5.51 4.49 1.75
N GLY A 57 -4.52 4.22 2.61
CA GLY A 57 -4.46 4.77 3.97
C GLY A 57 -4.58 3.71 5.06
N ARG A 58 -4.77 4.16 6.31
CA ARG A 58 -4.97 3.27 7.46
C ARG A 58 -6.35 2.60 7.47
N SER A 59 -6.41 1.42 8.08
CA SER A 59 -7.67 0.77 8.45
C SER A 59 -8.24 1.41 9.70
N THR A 60 -9.57 1.44 9.81
CA THR A 60 -10.29 1.84 11.03
C THR A 60 -10.64 0.64 11.92
N ILE A 61 -10.60 -0.57 11.36
CA ILE A 61 -10.99 -1.83 12.02
C ILE A 61 -9.76 -2.50 12.65
N ILE A 62 -8.65 -2.55 11.92
CA ILE A 62 -7.41 -3.20 12.37
C ILE A 62 -6.72 -2.30 13.39
N LYS A 63 -6.79 -2.69 14.67
CA LYS A 63 -6.15 -1.97 15.79
C LYS A 63 -4.99 -2.72 16.42
N ASN A 64 -4.98 -4.05 16.30
CA ASN A 64 -3.98 -4.91 16.94
C ASN A 64 -3.00 -5.48 15.91
N TYR A 65 -1.71 -5.30 16.15
CA TYR A 65 -0.66 -5.91 15.34
C TYR A 65 -0.43 -7.36 15.75
N LYS A 66 -0.50 -8.27 14.78
CA LYS A 66 -0.23 -9.71 14.96
C LYS A 66 0.91 -10.22 14.06
N GLY A 67 1.52 -9.34 13.26
CA GLY A 67 2.54 -9.66 12.25
C GLY A 67 2.19 -9.10 10.86
N CYS A 68 3.17 -8.67 10.06
CA CYS A 68 2.93 -8.24 8.66
C CYS A 68 3.82 -8.98 7.66
N LEU A 69 3.22 -9.32 6.51
CA LEU A 69 3.93 -9.80 5.30
C LEU A 69 4.34 -8.65 4.36
N CYS A 70 4.21 -7.41 4.83
CA CYS A 70 4.60 -6.17 4.14
C CYS A 70 6.03 -6.22 3.55
N PRO A 71 7.08 -6.61 4.29
CA PRO A 71 8.46 -6.54 3.78
C PRO A 71 8.71 -7.45 2.57
N THR A 72 7.91 -8.49 2.38
CA THR A 72 7.99 -9.40 1.22
C THR A 72 6.85 -9.18 0.23
N CYS A 73 6.05 -8.13 0.41
CA CYS A 73 4.86 -7.88 -0.40
C CYS A 73 5.23 -7.31 -1.77
N PRO A 74 4.70 -7.86 -2.87
CA PRO A 74 4.97 -7.33 -4.21
C PRO A 74 4.46 -5.89 -4.38
N VAL A 75 3.38 -5.50 -3.69
CA VAL A 75 2.87 -4.10 -3.70
C VAL A 75 3.92 -3.13 -3.18
N GLN A 76 4.58 -3.48 -2.08
CA GLN A 76 5.62 -2.65 -1.48
C GLN A 76 6.79 -2.48 -2.45
N LYS A 77 7.18 -3.56 -3.16
CA LYS A 77 8.22 -3.51 -4.20
C LYS A 77 7.80 -2.65 -5.39
N THR A 78 6.58 -2.79 -5.89
CA THR A 78 6.04 -2.01 -7.02
C THR A 78 6.01 -0.51 -6.73
N LEU A 79 5.62 -0.14 -5.52
CA LEU A 79 5.54 1.26 -5.09
C LEU A 79 6.85 1.78 -4.47
N SER A 80 7.89 0.96 -4.41
CA SER A 80 9.17 1.27 -3.76
C SER A 80 9.00 1.77 -2.31
N LEU A 81 8.00 1.24 -1.58
CA LEU A 81 7.75 1.70 -0.22
C LEU A 81 8.77 1.11 0.76
N ARG A 82 9.14 1.91 1.76
CA ARG A 82 10.18 1.56 2.74
C ARG A 82 9.64 1.23 4.13
N TRP A 83 8.34 1.37 4.32
CA TRP A 83 7.68 1.23 5.62
C TRP A 83 6.89 -0.07 5.70
N ASP A 84 6.30 -0.32 6.85
CA ASP A 84 5.45 -1.47 7.11
C ASP A 84 4.23 -1.04 7.93
N ARG A 85 3.37 -2.00 8.32
CA ARG A 85 2.19 -1.74 9.16
C ARG A 85 1.26 -0.64 8.61
N TYR A 86 1.11 -0.55 7.29
CA TYR A 86 0.29 0.49 6.66
C TYR A 86 -1.16 0.54 7.14
N CYS A 87 -1.74 -0.62 7.44
CA CYS A 87 -3.08 -0.72 8.02
C CYS A 87 -3.21 -0.04 9.39
N LEU A 88 -2.13 0.08 10.16
CA LEU A 88 -2.10 0.64 11.51
C LEU A 88 -1.53 2.06 11.53
N ARG A 89 -0.43 2.29 10.82
CA ARG A 89 0.37 3.53 10.86
C ARG A 89 0.02 4.54 9.77
N GLY A 90 -0.81 4.17 8.79
CA GLY A 90 -1.12 5.01 7.62
C GLY A 90 -0.40 4.54 6.36
N SER A 91 -0.85 5.04 5.21
CA SER A 91 -0.26 4.80 3.89
C SER A 91 1.22 5.20 3.82
N GLY A 92 1.91 4.75 2.76
CA GLY A 92 3.29 5.17 2.53
C GLY A 92 3.45 6.68 2.43
N LYS A 93 2.44 7.38 1.90
CA LYS A 93 2.41 8.84 1.81
C LYS A 93 2.34 9.49 3.20
N GLU A 94 1.42 9.00 4.05
CA GLU A 94 1.27 9.49 5.43
C GLU A 94 2.54 9.25 6.25
N GLN A 95 3.15 8.06 6.14
CA GLN A 95 4.38 7.72 6.87
C GLN A 95 5.62 8.48 6.35
N ALA A 96 5.63 8.87 5.08
CA ALA A 96 6.68 9.71 4.50
C ALA A 96 6.54 11.19 4.86
N GLY A 97 5.48 11.60 5.56
CA GLY A 97 5.23 13.00 5.91
C GLY A 97 4.86 13.87 4.70
N MET A 98 4.48 13.27 3.57
CA MET A 98 4.02 13.98 2.39
C MET A 98 2.55 14.40 2.61
N LYS A 99 2.34 15.63 3.07
CA LYS A 99 1.01 16.27 3.16
C LYS A 99 0.49 16.62 1.78
#